data_AF-A0AAE1H999-F1
#
_entry.id   AF-A0AAE1H999-F1
#
_cell.length_a   1.000
_cell.length_b   1.000
_cell.length_c   1.000
_cell.angle_alpha   90.00
_cell.angle_beta   90.00
_cell.angle_gamma   90.00
#
_symmetry.space_group_name_H-M   'P 1'
#
loop_
_entity.id
_entity.type
_entity.pdbx_description
1 polymer ?
#
loop_
_entity_poly.entity_id
_entity_poly.type
_entity_poly.pdbx_seq_one_letter_code
_entity_poly.pdbx_strand_id
1 'polypeptide(L)'
;MAMTYSNRLRADELRHEVGIRGAKLPGATVDQLRTELSSLLQFERAGVELDPDALLPINHAEELSILEAKVAEVDTLVAEMSLEADASTAARARQGSKSKSKSKSKSKSHLQSPEFHKWGIKFSAAEGTSMLSFIADVEEKAESLGLSKRLLLKGANEFFVGEAKTWYRTVKNEISSWKELKTFLRAEFLPVGYLDNLWEEVRGRRQGKNETIGTYIANMLMLFEWLTVMEPIDESLKLNVITKNLAPFYLKGIANTPILSIPQLKQVGRNLELVKYRVDRYDRSSKCPLMEPEFACKSKGRPRAYLNEVQAPEAPEPEVAAVYSEGARPPLSCWRCGGQGHRFRECQAKGEFPIFCWTCGLKGTVSQNCARFEIQ
;
A
#
# COMPACT_ATOMS: atom_id res chain seq x y z
N MET A 1 -25.94 17.50 -17.71
CA MET A 1 -25.75 16.03 -17.58
C MET A 1 -27.02 15.25 -17.23
N ALA A 2 -28.05 15.81 -16.57
CA ALA A 2 -29.31 15.07 -16.36
C ALA A 2 -30.10 14.88 -17.69
N MET A 3 -30.19 15.92 -18.51
CA MET A 3 -30.85 15.83 -19.83
C MET A 3 -30.21 14.81 -20.78
N THR A 4 -28.92 14.46 -20.60
CA THR A 4 -28.25 13.47 -21.47
C THR A 4 -28.58 12.03 -21.08
N TYR A 5 -29.01 11.77 -19.84
CA TYR A 5 -29.37 10.45 -19.36
C TYR A 5 -30.79 10.08 -19.79
N SER A 6 -31.78 10.92 -19.46
CA SER A 6 -33.20 10.68 -19.78
C SER A 6 -33.47 10.56 -21.28
N ASN A 7 -32.66 11.22 -22.12
CA ASN A 7 -32.78 11.13 -23.58
C ASN A 7 -32.29 9.80 -24.18
N ARG A 8 -31.51 9.01 -23.43
CA ARG A 8 -30.98 7.70 -23.88
C ARG A 8 -31.86 6.53 -23.49
N LEU A 9 -32.81 6.76 -22.60
CA LEU A 9 -33.70 5.71 -22.11
C LEU A 9 -34.86 5.47 -23.09
N ARG A 10 -35.21 4.20 -23.25
CA ARG A 10 -36.40 3.76 -24.00
C ARG A 10 -37.67 4.02 -23.17
N ALA A 11 -38.83 3.91 -23.80
CA ALA A 11 -40.10 4.28 -23.18
C ALA A 11 -40.47 3.41 -21.96
N ASP A 12 -40.12 2.14 -22.00
CA ASP A 12 -40.23 1.15 -20.91
C ASP A 12 -39.25 1.46 -19.76
N GLU A 13 -37.99 1.74 -20.07
CA GLU A 13 -36.97 2.14 -19.09
C GLU A 13 -37.33 3.45 -18.38
N LEU A 14 -37.86 4.43 -19.11
CA LEU A 14 -38.35 5.69 -18.54
C LEU A 14 -39.50 5.45 -17.56
N ARG A 15 -40.44 4.56 -17.88
CA ARG A 15 -41.54 4.22 -16.98
C ARG A 15 -41.05 3.52 -15.72
N HIS A 16 -40.06 2.63 -15.87
CA HIS A 16 -39.44 1.95 -14.75
C HIS A 16 -38.71 2.92 -13.82
N GLU A 17 -37.84 3.78 -14.36
CA GLU A 17 -37.04 4.76 -13.61
C GLU A 17 -37.88 5.84 -12.89
N VAL A 18 -39.00 6.23 -13.49
CA VAL A 18 -39.99 7.13 -12.88
C VAL A 18 -40.80 6.40 -11.81
N GLY A 19 -41.13 5.12 -12.05
CA GLY A 19 -41.88 4.27 -11.13
C GLY A 19 -41.13 3.93 -9.85
N ILE A 20 -39.83 3.59 -9.94
CA ILE A 20 -39.01 3.32 -8.74
C ILE A 20 -38.87 4.55 -7.84
N ARG A 21 -39.00 5.76 -8.39
CA ARG A 21 -38.98 7.04 -7.67
C ARG A 21 -40.36 7.51 -7.21
N GLY A 22 -41.36 6.63 -7.28
CA GLY A 22 -42.70 6.86 -6.74
C GLY A 22 -43.66 7.64 -7.62
N ALA A 23 -43.24 8.06 -8.82
CA ALA A 23 -44.13 8.72 -9.76
C ALA A 23 -44.79 7.68 -10.69
N LYS A 24 -46.13 7.66 -10.72
CA LYS A 24 -46.90 6.88 -11.73
C LYS A 24 -47.67 7.84 -12.61
N LEU A 25 -47.25 7.95 -13.86
CA LEU A 25 -47.96 8.70 -14.90
C LEU A 25 -48.55 7.70 -15.92
N PRO A 26 -49.69 7.05 -15.61
CA PRO A 26 -50.32 6.12 -16.55
C PRO A 26 -50.78 6.88 -17.81
N GLY A 27 -50.29 6.46 -18.98
CA GLY A 27 -50.63 7.09 -20.26
C GLY A 27 -49.79 8.32 -20.63
N ALA A 28 -48.74 8.65 -19.87
CA ALA A 28 -47.85 9.75 -20.23
C ALA A 28 -47.04 9.48 -21.51
N THR A 29 -46.80 10.55 -22.26
CA THR A 29 -45.92 10.52 -23.42
C THR A 29 -44.46 10.39 -22.98
N VAL A 30 -43.59 9.93 -23.88
CA VAL A 30 -42.15 9.78 -23.61
C VAL A 30 -41.52 11.10 -23.14
N ASP A 31 -41.96 12.23 -23.70
CA ASP A 31 -41.43 13.55 -23.35
C ASP A 31 -41.88 14.02 -21.96
N GLN A 32 -43.10 13.66 -21.55
CA GLN A 32 -43.58 13.88 -20.19
C GLN A 32 -42.77 13.05 -19.18
N LEU A 33 -42.51 11.78 -19.49
CA LEU A 33 -41.69 10.90 -18.63
C LEU A 33 -40.24 11.40 -18.52
N ARG A 34 -39.64 11.90 -19.62
CA ARG A 34 -38.30 12.49 -19.59
C ARG A 34 -38.23 13.76 -18.75
N THR A 35 -39.25 14.60 -18.86
CA THR A 35 -39.35 15.84 -18.08
C THR A 35 -39.45 15.51 -16.59
N GLU A 36 -40.32 14.56 -16.24
CA GLU A 36 -40.52 14.12 -14.87
C GLU A 36 -39.26 13.49 -14.27
N LEU A 37 -38.64 12.54 -15.00
CA LEU A 37 -37.39 11.92 -14.57
C LEU A 37 -36.27 12.94 -14.39
N SER A 38 -36.19 13.95 -15.27
CA SER A 38 -35.17 15.00 -15.17
C SER A 38 -35.36 15.86 -13.92
N SER A 39 -36.61 16.16 -13.54
CA SER A 39 -36.95 16.86 -12.30
C SER A 39 -36.58 16.03 -11.08
N LEU A 40 -36.96 14.74 -11.05
CA LEU A 40 -36.63 13.83 -9.95
C LEU A 40 -35.12 13.67 -9.74
N LEU A 41 -34.36 13.51 -10.83
CA LEU A 41 -32.89 13.45 -10.78
C LEU A 41 -32.24 14.78 -10.34
N GLN A 42 -32.92 15.92 -10.51
CA GLN A 42 -32.45 17.20 -9.98
C GLN A 42 -32.68 17.28 -8.45
N PHE A 43 -33.83 16.79 -7.96
CA PHE A 43 -34.10 16.73 -6.52
C PHE A 43 -33.13 15.81 -5.78
N GLU A 44 -32.81 14.63 -6.35
CA GLU A 44 -31.80 13.72 -5.78
C GLU A 44 -30.42 14.37 -5.68
N ARG A 45 -30.00 15.11 -6.72
CA ARG A 45 -28.72 15.85 -6.70
C ARG A 45 -28.69 16.98 -5.69
N ALA A 46 -29.84 17.58 -5.41
CA ALA A 46 -29.97 18.62 -4.39
C ALA A 46 -29.98 18.05 -2.96
N GLY A 47 -29.89 16.72 -2.80
CA GLY A 47 -29.86 16.05 -1.50
C GLY A 47 -31.22 16.02 -0.82
N VAL A 48 -32.31 16.21 -1.58
CA VAL A 48 -33.67 16.05 -1.06
C VAL A 48 -33.95 14.55 -1.01
N GLU A 49 -34.10 14.01 0.20
CA GLU A 49 -34.53 12.63 0.38
C GLU A 49 -35.95 12.47 -0.17
N LEU A 50 -36.10 11.56 -1.13
CA LEU A 50 -37.42 11.16 -1.63
C LEU A 50 -38.13 10.38 -0.52
N ASP A 51 -39.42 10.62 -0.35
CA ASP A 51 -40.25 9.96 0.67
C ASP A 51 -40.13 8.42 0.54
N PRO A 52 -39.59 7.72 1.56
CA PRO A 52 -39.42 6.27 1.53
C PRO A 52 -40.74 5.52 1.31
N ASP A 53 -41.86 6.08 1.76
CA ASP A 53 -43.19 5.47 1.62
C ASP A 53 -43.78 5.64 0.20
N ALA A 54 -43.19 6.53 -0.61
CA ALA A 54 -43.56 6.71 -2.01
C ALA A 54 -42.80 5.77 -2.97
N LEU A 55 -41.71 5.13 -2.52
CA LEU A 55 -40.93 4.22 -3.34
C LEU A 55 -41.69 2.90 -3.54
N LEU A 56 -41.90 2.51 -4.80
CA LEU A 56 -42.50 1.21 -5.07
C LEU A 56 -41.55 0.08 -4.66
N PRO A 57 -42.07 -1.05 -4.13
CA PRO A 57 -41.27 -2.24 -3.92
C PRO A 57 -40.59 -2.64 -5.23
N ILE A 58 -39.26 -2.79 -5.18
CA ILE A 58 -38.46 -3.17 -6.35
C ILE A 58 -38.90 -4.57 -6.80
N ASN A 59 -39.51 -4.66 -7.97
CA ASN A 59 -39.83 -5.94 -8.59
C ASN A 59 -38.58 -6.49 -9.29
N HIS A 60 -37.80 -7.29 -8.56
CA HIS A 60 -36.54 -7.84 -9.06
C HIS A 60 -36.66 -8.61 -10.39
N ALA A 61 -37.82 -9.22 -10.68
CA ALA A 61 -38.03 -9.93 -11.94
C ALA A 61 -38.16 -8.98 -13.15
N GLU A 62 -38.80 -7.83 -12.95
CA GLU A 62 -38.95 -6.80 -13.98
C GLU A 62 -37.63 -6.04 -14.20
N GLU A 63 -36.89 -5.78 -13.12
CA GLU A 63 -35.56 -5.18 -13.16
C GLU A 63 -34.56 -6.07 -13.93
N LEU A 64 -34.52 -7.37 -13.64
CA LEU A 64 -33.67 -8.33 -14.37
C LEU A 64 -33.99 -8.36 -15.87
N SER A 65 -35.27 -8.34 -16.24
CA SER A 65 -35.70 -8.34 -17.65
C SER A 65 -35.21 -7.09 -18.41
N ILE A 66 -35.31 -5.92 -17.79
CA ILE A 66 -34.83 -4.66 -18.37
C ILE A 66 -33.30 -4.67 -18.49
N LEU A 67 -32.59 -5.17 -17.48
CA LEU A 67 -31.12 -5.28 -17.49
C LEU A 67 -30.62 -6.26 -18.55
N GLU A 68 -31.25 -7.43 -18.70
CA GLU A 68 -30.91 -8.40 -19.73
C GLU A 68 -31.09 -7.83 -21.14
N ALA A 69 -32.19 -7.09 -21.36
CA ALA A 69 -32.42 -6.39 -22.63
C ALA A 69 -31.35 -5.33 -22.92
N LYS A 70 -30.88 -4.61 -21.91
CA LYS A 70 -29.78 -3.64 -22.04
C LYS A 70 -28.44 -4.27 -22.31
N VAL A 71 -28.13 -5.39 -21.65
CA VAL A 71 -26.90 -6.14 -21.89
C VAL A 71 -26.86 -6.63 -23.33
N ALA A 72 -27.98 -7.19 -23.84
CA ALA A 72 -28.08 -7.60 -25.23
C ALA A 72 -27.87 -6.43 -26.22
N GLU A 73 -28.42 -5.25 -25.94
CA GLU A 73 -28.20 -4.04 -26.74
C GLU A 73 -26.71 -3.63 -26.75
N VAL A 74 -26.06 -3.60 -25.59
CA VAL A 74 -24.63 -3.28 -25.48
C VAL A 74 -23.78 -4.31 -26.23
N ASP A 75 -24.10 -5.60 -26.13
CA ASP A 75 -23.38 -6.66 -26.85
C ASP A 75 -23.50 -6.48 -28.37
N THR A 76 -24.67 -6.06 -28.88
CA THR A 76 -24.82 -5.75 -30.32
C THR A 76 -23.97 -4.55 -30.73
N LEU A 77 -23.93 -3.47 -29.94
CA LEU A 77 -23.10 -2.30 -30.23
C LEU A 77 -21.59 -2.63 -30.17
N VAL A 78 -21.17 -3.48 -29.23
CA VAL A 78 -19.78 -3.95 -29.14
C VAL A 78 -19.41 -4.80 -30.35
N ALA A 79 -20.33 -5.64 -30.83
CA ALA A 79 -20.13 -6.42 -32.05
C ALA A 79 -20.02 -5.52 -33.30
N GLU A 80 -20.88 -4.51 -33.43
CA GLU A 80 -20.84 -3.54 -34.54
C GLU A 80 -19.54 -2.72 -34.53
N MET A 81 -19.12 -2.21 -33.37
CA MET A 81 -17.84 -1.49 -33.23
C MET A 81 -16.63 -2.36 -33.60
N SER A 82 -16.70 -3.65 -33.31
CA SER A 82 -15.65 -4.61 -33.69
C SER A 82 -15.58 -4.79 -35.21
N LEU A 83 -16.74 -4.88 -35.88
CA LEU A 83 -16.82 -4.98 -37.34
C LEU A 83 -16.40 -3.67 -38.04
N GLU A 84 -16.71 -2.51 -37.48
CA GLU A 84 -16.27 -1.21 -38.00
C GLU A 84 -14.75 -1.01 -37.85
N ALA A 85 -14.15 -1.51 -36.76
CA ALA A 85 -12.70 -1.51 -36.58
C ALA A 85 -12.00 -2.39 -37.65
N ASP A 86 -12.58 -3.55 -37.96
CA ASP A 86 -12.09 -4.46 -39.01
C ASP A 86 -12.30 -3.87 -40.42
N ALA A 87 -13.41 -3.15 -40.66
CA ALA A 87 -13.67 -2.47 -41.93
C ALA A 87 -12.78 -1.23 -42.16
N SER A 88 -12.52 -0.45 -41.11
CA SER A 88 -11.64 0.73 -41.14
C SER A 88 -10.18 0.34 -41.39
N THR A 89 -9.72 -0.76 -40.80
CA THR A 89 -8.39 -1.33 -41.08
C THR A 89 -8.30 -1.88 -42.52
N ALA A 90 -9.36 -2.50 -43.05
CA ALA A 90 -9.44 -2.96 -44.44
C ALA A 90 -9.52 -1.82 -45.47
N ALA A 91 -10.22 -0.73 -45.18
CA ALA A 91 -10.34 0.44 -46.06
C ALA A 91 -9.01 1.23 -46.15
N ARG A 92 -8.29 1.35 -45.03
CA ARG A 92 -6.97 1.99 -44.97
C ARG A 92 -5.90 1.19 -45.74
N ALA A 93 -6.10 -0.11 -45.94
CA ALA A 93 -5.24 -0.96 -46.77
C ALA A 93 -5.46 -0.79 -48.28
N ARG A 94 -6.61 -0.25 -48.74
CA ARG A 94 -6.95 -0.13 -50.17
C ARG A 94 -6.56 1.20 -50.84
N GLN A 95 -6.25 2.25 -50.08
CA GLN A 95 -5.96 3.59 -50.65
C GLN A 95 -4.46 3.90 -50.88
N GLY A 96 -3.56 2.96 -50.60
CA GLY A 96 -2.11 3.15 -50.72
C GLY A 96 -1.49 2.62 -52.03
N SER A 97 -1.94 3.06 -53.20
CA SER A 97 -1.24 2.73 -54.46
C SER A 97 -1.42 3.77 -55.57
N LYS A 98 -0.51 4.74 -55.65
CA LYS A 98 0.00 5.38 -56.89
C LYS A 98 1.01 6.49 -56.55
N SER A 99 2.28 6.31 -56.94
CA SER A 99 3.19 7.32 -57.52
C SER A 99 4.66 6.91 -57.35
N LYS A 100 5.34 6.66 -58.47
CA LYS A 100 6.81 6.50 -58.59
C LYS A 100 7.50 7.85 -58.41
N SER A 101 8.55 7.92 -57.59
CA SER A 101 9.90 8.36 -58.02
C SER A 101 10.91 8.39 -56.86
N LYS A 102 12.16 8.10 -57.22
CA LYS A 102 13.34 7.78 -56.40
C LYS A 102 13.69 8.82 -55.33
N SER A 103 13.84 8.39 -54.08
CA SER A 103 14.97 8.78 -53.22
C SER A 103 15.09 7.83 -52.02
N LYS A 104 16.34 7.60 -51.60
CA LYS A 104 16.76 6.59 -50.60
C LYS A 104 16.21 6.89 -49.20
N SER A 105 15.39 5.99 -48.66
CA SER A 105 15.43 5.61 -47.24
C SER A 105 14.75 4.24 -47.06
N LYS A 106 15.40 3.33 -46.34
CA LYS A 106 14.90 1.97 -46.09
C LYS A 106 13.79 2.03 -45.03
N SER A 107 12.53 1.97 -45.43
CA SER A 107 11.40 1.63 -44.53
C SER A 107 10.76 0.32 -45.00
N LYS A 108 11.10 -0.78 -44.31
CA LYS A 108 10.43 -2.08 -44.47
C LYS A 108 9.12 -2.05 -43.69
N SER A 109 8.00 -1.81 -44.35
CA SER A 109 6.68 -2.15 -43.81
C SER A 109 6.44 -3.65 -43.96
N HIS A 110 7.04 -4.42 -43.05
CA HIS A 110 6.60 -5.78 -42.78
C HIS A 110 5.47 -5.62 -41.76
N LEU A 111 4.24 -6.08 -42.06
CA LEU A 111 3.29 -6.46 -41.02
C LEU A 111 3.97 -7.59 -40.25
N GLN A 112 4.84 -7.26 -39.31
CA GLN A 112 5.60 -8.23 -38.55
C GLN A 112 4.59 -8.98 -37.70
N SER A 113 4.46 -10.28 -37.95
CA SER A 113 4.02 -11.18 -36.90
C SER A 113 4.77 -10.80 -35.63
N PRO A 114 4.09 -10.64 -34.48
CA PRO A 114 4.75 -10.23 -33.25
C PRO A 114 5.94 -11.17 -33.01
N GLU A 115 7.12 -10.58 -32.98
CA GLU A 115 8.36 -11.31 -32.79
C GLU A 115 8.48 -11.68 -31.31
N PHE A 116 7.74 -12.70 -30.88
CA PHE A 116 7.70 -13.17 -29.49
C PHE A 116 9.09 -13.48 -28.94
N HIS A 117 10.01 -13.95 -29.80
CA HIS A 117 11.41 -14.19 -29.45
C HIS A 117 12.17 -12.93 -28.97
N LYS A 118 11.74 -11.72 -29.36
CA LYS A 118 12.35 -10.45 -28.95
C LYS A 118 11.85 -9.93 -27.62
N TRP A 119 10.84 -10.57 -27.02
CA TRP A 119 10.29 -10.12 -25.75
C TRP A 119 11.25 -10.37 -24.60
N GLY A 120 12.20 -11.31 -24.76
CA GLY A 120 13.17 -11.66 -23.72
C GLY A 120 12.56 -12.42 -22.54
N ILE A 121 11.25 -12.69 -22.58
CA ILE A 121 10.52 -13.43 -21.55
C ILE A 121 10.63 -14.92 -21.87
N LYS A 122 11.20 -15.68 -20.93
CA LYS A 122 11.37 -17.13 -21.04
C LYS A 122 11.02 -17.78 -19.72
N PHE A 123 10.22 -18.84 -19.77
CA PHE A 123 9.89 -19.66 -18.62
C PHE A 123 10.62 -21.00 -18.70
N SER A 124 11.30 -21.33 -17.61
CA SER A 124 11.82 -22.66 -17.34
C SER A 124 11.33 -23.07 -15.97
N ALA A 125 10.95 -24.35 -15.81
CA ALA A 125 10.52 -24.90 -14.53
C ALA A 125 11.66 -25.03 -13.49
N ALA A 126 12.89 -24.70 -13.89
CA ALA A 126 14.06 -24.72 -13.01
C ALA A 126 13.94 -23.71 -11.86
N GLU A 127 14.60 -24.03 -10.75
CA GLU A 127 14.63 -23.24 -9.51
C GLU A 127 14.95 -21.76 -9.79
N GLY A 128 14.03 -20.87 -9.38
CA GLY A 128 14.22 -19.42 -9.42
C GLY A 128 13.28 -18.64 -10.35
N THR A 129 12.54 -19.29 -11.25
CA THR A 129 11.55 -18.58 -12.09
C THR A 129 10.14 -18.78 -11.53
N SER A 130 9.54 -17.71 -10.98
CA SER A 130 8.15 -17.76 -10.55
C SER A 130 7.22 -17.85 -11.76
N MET A 131 6.46 -18.95 -11.86
CA MET A 131 5.49 -19.16 -12.94
C MET A 131 4.42 -18.06 -12.97
N LEU A 132 3.99 -17.54 -11.82
CA LEU A 132 3.01 -16.46 -11.77
C LEU A 132 3.58 -15.12 -12.25
N SER A 133 4.85 -14.83 -11.92
CA SER A 133 5.55 -13.65 -12.45
C SER A 133 5.64 -13.72 -13.96
N PHE A 134 6.01 -14.89 -14.50
CA PHE A 134 6.05 -15.11 -15.94
C PHE A 134 4.70 -14.84 -16.62
N ILE A 135 3.60 -15.36 -16.08
CA ILE A 135 2.27 -15.13 -16.64
C ILE A 135 1.93 -13.63 -16.63
N ALA A 136 2.20 -12.94 -15.52
CA ALA A 136 1.95 -11.51 -15.39
C ALA A 136 2.75 -10.70 -16.42
N ASP A 137 4.05 -10.98 -16.57
CA ASP A 137 4.93 -10.29 -17.51
C ASP A 137 4.47 -10.47 -18.96
N VAL A 138 4.02 -11.68 -19.33
CA VAL A 138 3.50 -11.97 -20.68
C VAL A 138 2.18 -11.25 -20.92
N GLU A 139 1.27 -11.24 -19.95
CA GLU A 139 -0.03 -10.56 -20.07
C GLU A 139 0.14 -9.04 -20.15
N GLU A 140 0.95 -8.43 -19.29
CA GLU A 140 1.26 -7.00 -19.32
C GLU A 140 1.88 -6.60 -20.66
N LYS A 141 2.83 -7.42 -21.18
CA LYS A 141 3.45 -7.14 -22.47
C LYS A 141 2.45 -7.28 -23.63
N ALA A 142 1.60 -8.30 -23.60
CA ALA A 142 0.57 -8.51 -24.61
C ALA A 142 -0.44 -7.36 -24.63
N GLU A 143 -0.87 -6.89 -23.46
CA GLU A 143 -1.76 -5.74 -23.29
C GLU A 143 -1.12 -4.45 -23.81
N SER A 144 0.16 -4.20 -23.49
CA SER A 144 0.90 -3.02 -23.98
C SER A 144 1.00 -2.96 -25.50
N LEU A 145 0.91 -4.11 -26.18
CA LEU A 145 0.98 -4.25 -27.63
C LEU A 145 -0.40 -4.43 -28.27
N GLY A 146 -1.49 -4.44 -27.48
CA GLY A 146 -2.85 -4.64 -27.96
C GLY A 146 -3.07 -6.01 -28.62
N LEU A 147 -2.34 -7.04 -28.20
CA LEU A 147 -2.40 -8.36 -28.83
C LEU A 147 -3.58 -9.17 -28.31
N SER A 148 -4.27 -9.85 -29.23
CA SER A 148 -5.34 -10.77 -28.85
C SER A 148 -4.78 -12.03 -28.18
N LYS A 149 -5.50 -12.55 -27.17
CA LYS A 149 -5.15 -13.79 -26.46
C LYS A 149 -5.01 -15.01 -27.39
N ARG A 150 -5.75 -15.02 -28.51
CA ARG A 150 -5.63 -16.06 -29.55
C ARG A 150 -4.28 -16.01 -30.27
N LEU A 151 -3.78 -14.81 -30.56
CA LEU A 151 -2.48 -14.63 -31.18
C LEU A 151 -1.35 -14.96 -30.20
N LEU A 152 -1.54 -14.59 -28.92
CA LEU A 152 -0.63 -14.95 -27.84
C LEU A 152 -0.47 -16.47 -27.68
N LEU A 153 -1.59 -17.21 -27.72
CA LEU A 153 -1.57 -18.68 -27.67
C LEU A 153 -0.84 -19.31 -28.86
N LYS A 154 -0.99 -18.77 -30.08
CA LYS A 154 -0.24 -19.24 -31.27
C LYS A 154 1.27 -19.09 -31.11
N GLY A 155 1.71 -18.04 -30.41
CA GLY A 155 3.12 -17.77 -30.11
C GLY A 155 3.66 -18.43 -28.85
N ALA A 156 2.84 -19.14 -28.07
CA ALA A 156 3.19 -19.54 -26.72
C ALA A 156 4.43 -20.45 -26.63
N ASN A 157 4.69 -21.26 -27.65
CA ASN A 157 5.87 -22.13 -27.75
C ASN A 157 7.21 -21.37 -27.65
N GLU A 158 7.25 -20.08 -28.01
CA GLU A 158 8.46 -19.25 -27.96
C GLU A 158 8.83 -18.84 -26.52
N PHE A 159 7.85 -18.83 -25.61
CA PHE A 159 8.06 -18.44 -24.23
C PHE A 159 8.62 -19.57 -23.36
N PHE A 160 8.48 -20.83 -23.79
CA PHE A 160 8.88 -21.98 -22.98
C PHE A 160 10.28 -22.50 -23.35
N VAL A 161 11.07 -22.82 -22.32
CA VAL A 161 12.43 -23.38 -22.44
C VAL A 161 12.63 -24.54 -21.47
N GLY A 162 13.42 -25.54 -21.89
CA GLY A 162 13.73 -26.70 -21.05
C GLY A 162 12.49 -27.58 -20.80
N GLU A 163 12.33 -28.02 -19.55
CA GLU A 163 11.23 -28.90 -19.12
C GLU A 163 9.84 -28.35 -19.45
N ALA A 164 9.62 -27.05 -19.24
CA ALA A 164 8.36 -26.39 -19.56
C ALA A 164 8.00 -26.48 -21.06
N LYS A 165 9.01 -26.50 -21.95
CA LYS A 165 8.79 -26.66 -23.39
C LYS A 165 8.42 -28.10 -23.75
N THR A 166 9.04 -29.07 -23.09
CA THR A 166 8.70 -30.48 -23.27
C THR A 166 7.27 -30.74 -22.83
N TRP A 167 6.88 -30.24 -21.65
CA TRP A 167 5.50 -30.27 -21.16
C TRP A 167 4.54 -29.56 -22.13
N TYR A 168 4.83 -28.33 -22.58
CA TYR A 168 3.91 -27.61 -23.46
C TYR A 168 3.63 -28.38 -24.77
N ARG A 169 4.60 -29.13 -25.29
CA ARG A 169 4.40 -29.96 -26.50
C ARG A 169 3.41 -31.10 -26.31
N THR A 170 3.25 -31.64 -25.10
CA THR A 170 2.30 -32.73 -24.84
C THR A 170 0.87 -32.20 -24.75
N VAL A 171 0.68 -31.06 -24.08
CA VAL A 171 -0.64 -30.46 -23.84
C VAL A 171 -1.12 -29.49 -24.93
N LYS A 172 -0.25 -29.07 -25.87
CA LYS A 172 -0.57 -28.04 -26.88
C LYS A 172 -1.86 -28.30 -27.65
N ASN A 173 -2.19 -29.56 -27.95
CA ASN A 173 -3.38 -29.91 -28.73
C ASN A 173 -4.67 -29.91 -27.89
N GLU A 174 -4.56 -29.96 -26.56
CA GLU A 174 -5.68 -29.96 -25.62
C GLU A 174 -6.11 -28.53 -25.25
N ILE A 175 -5.23 -27.54 -25.48
CA ILE A 175 -5.41 -26.16 -25.06
C ILE A 175 -6.00 -25.32 -26.19
N SER A 176 -7.22 -24.83 -26.00
CA SER A 176 -7.94 -24.02 -26.98
C SER A 176 -7.93 -22.52 -26.63
N SER A 177 -7.71 -22.19 -25.36
CA SER A 177 -7.72 -20.82 -24.86
C SER A 177 -6.51 -20.46 -23.99
N TRP A 178 -6.17 -19.17 -23.95
CA TRP A 178 -5.12 -18.68 -23.04
C TRP A 178 -5.50 -18.93 -21.57
N LYS A 179 -6.80 -18.90 -21.25
CA LYS A 179 -7.30 -19.21 -19.90
C LYS A 179 -7.01 -20.67 -19.53
N GLU A 180 -7.27 -21.62 -20.42
CA GLU A 180 -6.90 -23.03 -20.23
C GLU A 180 -5.39 -23.18 -20.04
N LEU A 181 -4.56 -22.54 -20.89
CA LEU A 181 -3.10 -22.61 -20.73
C LEU A 181 -2.67 -22.19 -19.31
N LYS A 182 -3.24 -21.12 -18.75
CA LYS A 182 -2.96 -20.69 -17.38
C LYS A 182 -3.37 -21.74 -16.35
N THR A 183 -4.52 -22.37 -16.51
CA THR A 183 -4.99 -23.45 -15.62
C THR A 183 -4.06 -24.66 -15.66
N PHE A 184 -3.68 -25.11 -16.84
CA PHE A 184 -2.75 -26.23 -17.03
C PHE A 184 -1.36 -25.92 -16.46
N LEU A 185 -0.83 -24.71 -16.73
CA LEU A 185 0.45 -24.26 -16.16
C LEU A 185 0.45 -24.26 -14.64
N ARG A 186 -0.65 -23.83 -14.03
CA ARG A 186 -0.82 -23.82 -12.58
C ARG A 186 -0.88 -25.22 -11.98
N ALA A 187 -1.58 -26.13 -12.65
CA ALA A 187 -1.69 -27.51 -12.18
C ALA A 187 -0.35 -28.24 -12.21
N GLU A 188 0.49 -27.98 -13.22
CA GLU A 188 1.78 -28.67 -13.36
C GLU A 188 2.89 -28.03 -12.51
N PHE A 189 3.04 -26.71 -12.56
CA PHE A 189 4.23 -26.02 -12.05
C PHE A 189 4.06 -25.38 -10.67
N LEU A 190 2.86 -25.44 -10.07
CA LEU A 190 2.70 -25.04 -8.68
C LEU A 190 2.94 -26.22 -7.73
N PRO A 191 3.71 -26.03 -6.65
CA PRO A 191 3.84 -27.03 -5.61
C PRO A 191 2.49 -27.44 -5.00
N VAL A 192 2.40 -28.70 -4.57
CA VAL A 192 1.27 -29.18 -3.75
C VAL A 192 1.20 -28.34 -2.48
N GLY A 193 0.04 -27.73 -2.20
CA GLY A 193 -0.14 -26.82 -1.06
C GLY A 193 0.33 -25.38 -1.29
N TYR A 194 0.58 -24.97 -2.54
CA TYR A 194 1.01 -23.60 -2.87
C TYR A 194 0.14 -22.51 -2.22
N LEU A 195 -1.19 -22.68 -2.26
CA LEU A 195 -2.12 -21.68 -1.71
C LEU A 195 -1.99 -21.55 -0.20
N ASP A 196 -1.88 -22.66 0.52
CA ASP A 196 -1.73 -22.65 1.98
C ASP A 196 -0.42 -21.98 2.38
N ASN A 197 0.68 -22.35 1.70
CA ASN A 197 1.99 -21.74 1.90
C ASN A 197 1.98 -20.22 1.59
N LEU A 198 1.31 -19.82 0.51
CA LEU A 198 1.18 -18.41 0.14
C LEU A 198 0.35 -17.63 1.17
N TRP A 199 -0.71 -18.24 1.70
CA TRP A 199 -1.47 -17.65 2.80
C TRP A 199 -0.63 -17.47 4.06
N GLU A 200 0.18 -18.46 4.43
CA GLU A 200 1.12 -18.37 5.54
C GLU A 200 2.15 -17.26 5.30
N GLU A 201 2.65 -17.14 4.07
CA GLU A 201 3.54 -16.04 3.67
C GLU A 201 2.85 -14.69 3.83
N VAL A 202 1.62 -14.52 3.33
CA VAL A 202 0.83 -13.28 3.47
C VAL A 202 0.59 -12.93 4.94
N ARG A 203 0.22 -13.91 5.78
CA ARG A 203 0.01 -13.69 7.22
C ARG A 203 1.31 -13.40 7.96
N GLY A 204 2.41 -14.01 7.53
CA GLY A 204 3.74 -13.84 8.13
C GLY A 204 4.52 -12.62 7.62
N ARG A 205 4.14 -12.05 6.48
CA ARG A 205 4.84 -10.94 5.83
C ARG A 205 4.67 -9.66 6.64
N ARG A 206 5.74 -9.26 7.32
CA ARG A 206 5.85 -7.99 8.06
C ARG A 206 6.60 -6.95 7.27
N GLN A 207 6.25 -5.67 7.44
CA GLN A 207 6.99 -4.58 6.81
C GLN A 207 8.44 -4.52 7.30
N GLY A 208 9.39 -4.46 6.36
CA GLY A 208 10.83 -4.38 6.66
C GLY A 208 11.25 -3.04 7.29
N LYS A 209 12.37 -3.01 8.01
CA LYS A 209 12.87 -1.80 8.70
C LYS A 209 13.14 -0.62 7.74
N ASN A 210 13.60 -0.92 6.53
CA ASN A 210 13.94 0.07 5.50
C ASN A 210 12.91 0.08 4.34
N GLU A 211 11.79 -0.64 4.48
CA GLU A 211 10.77 -0.74 3.45
C GLU A 211 9.80 0.43 3.56
N THR A 212 9.65 1.19 2.48
CA THR A 212 8.66 2.27 2.42
C THR A 212 7.24 1.70 2.49
N ILE A 213 6.28 2.50 2.95
CA ILE A 213 4.87 2.09 2.94
C ILE A 213 4.40 1.74 1.53
N GLY A 214 4.86 2.49 0.52
CA GLY A 214 4.48 2.29 -0.87
C GLY A 214 4.95 0.93 -1.40
N THR A 215 6.21 0.59 -1.14
CA THR A 215 6.80 -0.70 -1.55
C THR A 215 6.14 -1.86 -0.81
N TYR A 216 5.92 -1.74 0.50
CA TYR A 216 5.26 -2.76 1.30
C TYR A 216 3.84 -3.06 0.80
N ILE A 217 3.01 -2.02 0.61
CA ILE A 217 1.65 -2.18 0.11
C ILE A 217 1.65 -2.81 -1.29
N ALA A 218 2.54 -2.38 -2.18
CA ALA A 218 2.63 -2.95 -3.53
C ALA A 218 2.96 -4.45 -3.49
N ASN A 219 3.94 -4.85 -2.67
CA ASN A 219 4.31 -6.25 -2.49
C ASN A 219 3.15 -7.07 -1.91
N MET A 220 2.47 -6.54 -0.88
CA MET A 220 1.29 -7.21 -0.30
C MET A 220 0.16 -7.37 -1.31
N LEU A 221 -0.14 -6.33 -2.10
CA LEU A 221 -1.17 -6.40 -3.13
C LEU A 221 -0.82 -7.43 -4.21
N MET A 222 0.45 -7.55 -4.57
CA MET A 222 0.92 -8.59 -5.51
C MET A 222 0.69 -10.01 -4.96
N LEU A 223 0.97 -10.24 -3.67
CA LEU A 223 0.66 -11.52 -3.02
C LEU A 223 -0.86 -11.80 -3.00
N PHE A 224 -1.69 -10.79 -2.73
CA PHE A 224 -3.14 -10.93 -2.78
C PHE A 224 -3.68 -11.19 -4.18
N GLU A 225 -3.09 -10.58 -5.21
CA GLU A 225 -3.45 -10.85 -6.59
C GLU A 225 -3.23 -12.34 -6.92
N TRP A 226 -2.10 -12.90 -6.49
CA TRP A 226 -1.80 -14.32 -6.67
C TRP A 226 -2.76 -15.26 -5.95
N LEU A 227 -3.27 -14.87 -4.78
CA LEU A 227 -4.34 -15.61 -4.09
C LEU A 227 -5.70 -15.46 -4.79
N THR A 228 -5.99 -14.25 -5.29
CA THR A 228 -7.26 -13.89 -5.93
C THR A 228 -7.54 -14.70 -7.20
N VAL A 229 -6.49 -15.27 -7.80
CA VAL A 229 -6.57 -16.18 -8.94
C VAL A 229 -7.52 -17.36 -8.71
N MET A 230 -7.65 -17.84 -7.46
CA MET A 230 -8.52 -18.97 -7.11
C MET A 230 -9.79 -18.54 -6.39
N GLU A 231 -9.72 -17.54 -5.52
CA GLU A 231 -10.87 -17.07 -4.74
C GLU A 231 -10.85 -15.55 -4.58
N PRO A 232 -11.96 -14.84 -4.86
CA PRO A 232 -12.03 -13.40 -4.62
C PRO A 232 -11.91 -13.09 -3.13
N ILE A 233 -10.89 -12.29 -2.78
CA ILE A 233 -10.66 -11.89 -1.39
C ILE A 233 -11.33 -10.54 -1.14
N ASP A 234 -12.05 -10.46 -0.03
CA ASP A 234 -12.67 -9.23 0.45
C ASP A 234 -11.63 -8.12 0.74
N GLU A 235 -11.94 -6.89 0.33
CA GLU A 235 -11.07 -5.73 0.48
C GLU A 235 -10.83 -5.36 1.95
N SER A 236 -11.83 -5.58 2.83
CA SER A 236 -11.66 -5.29 4.26
C SER A 236 -10.68 -6.26 4.92
N LEU A 237 -10.69 -7.53 4.48
CA LEU A 237 -9.72 -8.54 4.92
C LEU A 237 -8.31 -8.18 4.47
N LYS A 238 -8.13 -7.78 3.21
CA LYS A 238 -6.83 -7.31 2.69
C LYS A 238 -6.29 -6.16 3.54
N LEU A 239 -7.13 -5.16 3.82
CA LEU A 239 -6.76 -4.02 4.64
C LEU A 239 -6.37 -4.44 6.06
N ASN A 240 -7.14 -5.34 6.68
CA ASN A 240 -6.90 -5.82 8.05
C ASN A 240 -5.54 -6.54 8.17
N VAL A 241 -5.24 -7.43 7.22
CA VAL A 241 -3.97 -8.15 7.18
C VAL A 241 -2.79 -7.19 6.95
N ILE A 242 -2.91 -6.29 5.97
CA ILE A 242 -1.85 -5.31 5.66
C ILE A 242 -1.55 -4.43 6.87
N THR A 243 -2.60 -3.91 7.52
CA THR A 243 -2.47 -2.98 8.66
C THR A 243 -1.86 -3.64 9.88
N LYS A 244 -2.27 -4.86 10.24
CA LYS A 244 -1.71 -5.62 11.38
C LYS A 244 -0.20 -5.86 11.29
N ASN A 245 0.31 -6.03 10.07
CA ASN A 245 1.69 -6.38 9.81
C ASN A 245 2.60 -5.18 9.47
N LEU A 246 2.09 -3.95 9.62
CA LEU A 246 2.89 -2.73 9.47
C LEU A 246 3.97 -2.59 10.53
N ALA A 247 5.04 -1.86 10.20
CA ALA A 247 6.08 -1.58 11.17
C ALA A 247 5.53 -0.72 12.33
N PRO A 248 6.04 -0.88 13.57
CA PRO A 248 5.52 -0.18 14.74
C PRO A 248 5.45 1.35 14.62
N PHE A 249 6.33 1.95 13.82
CA PHE A 249 6.31 3.37 13.51
C PHE A 249 4.98 3.81 12.87
N TYR A 250 4.50 3.06 11.87
CA TYR A 250 3.24 3.35 11.19
C TYR A 250 2.06 3.06 12.10
N LEU A 251 2.07 1.91 12.81
CA LEU A 251 1.02 1.54 13.76
C LEU A 251 0.74 2.64 14.80
N LYS A 252 1.81 3.23 15.36
CA LYS A 252 1.69 4.36 16.31
C LYS A 252 1.09 5.61 15.66
N GLY A 253 1.45 5.88 14.41
CA GLY A 253 0.96 7.05 13.67
C GLY A 253 -0.51 6.92 13.23
N ILE A 254 -1.01 5.70 13.02
CA ILE A 254 -2.38 5.45 12.55
C ILE A 254 -3.37 5.09 13.66
N ALA A 255 -2.91 4.91 14.91
CA ALA A 255 -3.74 4.41 16.01
C ALA A 255 -5.06 5.19 16.24
N ASN A 256 -5.06 6.50 15.95
CA ASN A 256 -6.22 7.37 16.14
C ASN A 256 -6.91 7.75 14.82
N THR A 257 -6.52 7.17 13.70
CA THR A 257 -7.07 7.49 12.38
C THR A 257 -7.82 6.27 11.84
N PRO A 258 -9.16 6.35 11.65
CA PRO A 258 -9.90 5.26 11.02
C PRO A 258 -9.47 5.15 9.55
N ILE A 259 -8.90 4.00 9.20
CA ILE A 259 -8.50 3.69 7.84
C ILE A 259 -9.51 2.71 7.27
N LEU A 260 -10.21 3.13 6.22
CA LEU A 260 -11.27 2.34 5.58
C LEU A 260 -10.83 1.75 4.24
N SER A 261 -9.69 2.19 3.70
CA SER A 261 -9.22 1.72 2.40
C SER A 261 -7.69 1.68 2.27
N ILE A 262 -7.20 0.84 1.37
CA ILE A 262 -5.77 0.70 1.06
C ILE A 262 -5.17 2.01 0.47
N PRO A 263 -5.86 2.75 -0.42
CA PRO A 263 -5.38 4.06 -0.88
C PRO A 263 -5.23 5.07 0.25
N GLN A 264 -6.19 5.10 1.19
CA GLN A 264 -6.13 5.98 2.36
C GLN A 264 -4.94 5.60 3.26
N LEU A 265 -4.72 4.30 3.51
CA LEU A 265 -3.56 3.81 4.24
C LEU A 265 -2.24 4.30 3.61
N LYS A 266 -2.12 4.16 2.29
CA LYS A 266 -0.94 4.58 1.54
C LYS A 266 -0.69 6.09 1.67
N GLN A 267 -1.76 6.89 1.64
CA GLN A 267 -1.65 8.34 1.79
C GLN A 267 -1.21 8.75 3.21
N VAL A 268 -1.84 8.17 4.24
CA VAL A 268 -1.48 8.45 5.64
C VAL A 268 -0.05 7.99 5.92
N GLY A 269 0.34 6.81 5.42
CA GLY A 269 1.71 6.31 5.58
C GLY A 269 2.77 7.22 4.94
N ARG A 270 2.51 7.76 3.74
CA ARG A 270 3.41 8.74 3.09
C ARG A 270 3.56 10.02 3.91
N ASN A 271 2.46 10.48 4.52
CA ASN A 271 2.52 11.63 5.44
C ASN A 271 3.38 11.33 6.67
N LEU A 272 3.29 10.12 7.21
CA LEU A 272 4.14 9.69 8.33
C LEU A 272 5.62 9.62 7.93
N GLU A 273 5.95 9.11 6.74
CA GLU A 273 7.32 9.13 6.20
C GLU A 273 7.86 10.56 6.07
N LEU A 274 7.03 11.51 5.62
CA LEU A 274 7.39 12.93 5.56
C LEU A 274 7.64 13.52 6.95
N VAL A 275 6.82 13.17 7.95
CA VAL A 275 7.04 13.58 9.34
C VAL A 275 8.35 13.01 9.86
N LYS A 276 8.63 11.72 9.62
CA LYS A 276 9.90 11.08 9.98
C LYS A 276 11.09 11.81 9.37
N TYR A 277 11.03 12.10 8.08
CA TYR A 277 12.07 12.86 7.38
C TYR A 277 12.34 14.24 8.02
N ARG A 278 11.30 14.95 8.44
CA ARG A 278 11.42 16.25 9.12
C ARG A 278 12.00 16.12 10.52
N VAL A 279 11.57 15.12 11.27
CA VAL A 279 12.09 14.84 12.62
C VAL A 279 13.56 14.44 12.57
N ASP A 280 13.95 13.59 11.63
CA ASP A 280 15.35 13.15 11.46
C ASP A 280 16.28 14.31 11.08
N ARG A 281 15.75 15.35 10.41
CA ARG A 281 16.48 16.58 10.06
C ARG A 281 16.35 17.71 11.07
N TYR A 282 15.52 17.53 12.10
CA TYR A 282 15.34 18.54 13.12
C TYR A 282 16.59 18.59 14.01
N ASP A 283 17.50 19.52 13.69
CA ASP A 283 18.63 19.81 14.55
C ASP A 283 18.16 20.66 15.73
N ARG A 284 18.30 20.11 16.95
CA ARG A 284 18.06 20.85 18.20
C ARG A 284 19.13 21.91 18.46
N SER A 285 20.30 21.75 17.85
CA SER A 285 21.41 22.69 17.90
C SER A 285 21.20 23.75 16.80
N SER A 286 20.31 24.71 17.03
CA SER A 286 20.22 25.90 16.19
C SER A 286 21.56 26.66 16.21
N LYS A 287 22.45 26.34 15.27
CA LYS A 287 23.69 27.10 14.98
C LYS A 287 23.45 28.20 13.93
N CYS A 288 22.19 28.44 13.57
CA CYS A 288 21.83 29.58 12.73
C CYS A 288 22.16 30.87 13.49
N PRO A 289 22.82 31.86 12.85
CA PRO A 289 22.94 33.20 13.40
C PRO A 289 21.53 33.70 13.70
N LEU A 290 21.18 33.78 14.98
CA LEU A 290 19.90 34.32 15.42
C LEU A 290 19.95 35.82 15.17
N MET A 291 19.20 36.27 14.16
CA MET A 291 19.03 37.68 13.85
C MET A 291 18.35 38.43 15.01
N GLU A 292 17.52 37.72 15.76
CA GLU A 292 16.84 38.20 16.97
C GLU A 292 17.13 37.26 18.15
N PRO A 293 18.21 37.48 18.91
CA PRO A 293 18.64 36.61 20.00
C PRO A 293 17.61 36.49 21.13
N GLU A 294 16.76 37.51 21.36
CA GLU A 294 15.72 37.49 22.38
C GLU A 294 14.63 36.42 22.19
N PHE A 295 14.35 36.04 20.94
CA PHE A 295 13.34 35.02 20.60
C PHE A 295 13.95 33.62 20.41
N ALA A 296 15.26 33.48 20.59
CA ALA A 296 15.92 32.19 20.55
C ALA A 296 15.29 31.23 21.56
N CYS A 297 15.17 29.95 21.19
CA CYS A 297 14.75 28.91 22.11
C CYS A 297 15.75 28.88 23.27
N LYS A 298 15.37 29.46 24.41
CA LYS A 298 16.19 29.45 25.62
C LYS A 298 16.29 28.00 26.04
N SER A 299 17.40 27.34 25.68
CA SER A 299 17.72 26.05 26.29
C SER A 299 17.74 26.33 27.78
N LYS A 300 16.76 25.84 28.53
CA LYS A 300 16.86 25.75 29.98
C LYS A 300 18.00 24.78 30.22
N GLY A 301 19.24 25.29 30.18
CA GLY A 301 20.35 24.62 30.79
C GLY A 301 19.88 24.28 32.19
N ARG A 302 20.04 23.02 32.60
CA ARG A 302 19.90 22.66 34.02
C ARG A 302 20.59 23.76 34.82
N PRO A 303 19.93 24.40 35.81
CA PRO A 303 20.56 25.46 36.55
C PRO A 303 21.82 24.89 37.20
N ARG A 304 22.98 25.33 36.71
CA ARG A 304 24.23 25.16 37.41
C ARG A 304 24.14 26.16 38.56
N ALA A 305 23.66 25.67 39.70
CA ALA A 305 23.58 26.44 40.92
C ALA A 305 24.93 27.12 41.18
N TYR A 306 24.95 28.44 41.07
CA TYR A 306 25.95 29.29 41.68
C TYR A 306 25.20 30.25 42.60
N LEU A 307 25.55 30.12 43.87
CA LEU A 307 25.16 30.96 44.98
C LEU A 307 25.57 32.42 44.71
N ASN A 308 24.72 33.37 45.09
CA ASN A 308 25.04 34.29 46.18
C ASN A 308 23.79 35.06 46.66
N GLU A 309 23.51 34.83 47.95
CA GLU A 309 22.99 35.76 48.97
C GLU A 309 22.12 36.95 48.54
N VAL A 310 20.82 36.86 48.84
CA VAL A 310 20.08 37.93 49.54
C VAL A 310 19.09 37.27 50.50
N GLN A 311 19.20 37.61 51.79
CA GLN A 311 18.34 37.13 52.88
C GLN A 311 16.91 37.66 52.74
N ALA A 312 15.91 36.80 52.95
CA ALA A 312 14.52 37.18 53.20
C ALA A 312 14.03 36.42 54.46
N PRO A 313 13.23 37.08 55.33
CA PRO A 313 13.05 36.65 56.72
C PRO A 313 12.08 35.46 56.87
N GLU A 314 12.32 34.71 57.95
CA GLU A 314 11.70 33.44 58.32
C GLU A 314 10.20 33.55 58.66
N ALA A 315 9.42 32.55 58.24
CA ALA A 315 8.17 32.15 58.87
C ALA A 315 8.28 30.67 59.26
N PRO A 316 7.77 30.24 60.43
CA PRO A 316 8.17 28.97 61.05
C PRO A 316 7.37 27.79 60.49
N GLU A 317 8.07 26.71 60.14
CA GLU A 317 7.49 25.37 59.96
C GLU A 317 7.88 24.46 61.15
N PRO A 318 7.00 23.52 61.54
CA PRO A 318 7.13 22.74 62.77
C PRO A 318 8.15 21.59 62.69
N GLU A 319 8.71 21.31 63.86
CA GLU A 319 9.75 20.34 64.19
C GLU A 319 9.46 18.90 63.75
N VAL A 320 10.47 18.26 63.16
CA VAL A 320 10.82 16.87 63.51
C VAL A 320 12.33 16.68 63.38
N ALA A 321 12.95 16.43 64.53
CA ALA A 321 14.39 16.34 64.73
C ALA A 321 14.98 15.01 64.22
N ALA A 322 16.00 15.12 63.38
CA ALA A 322 17.05 14.12 63.26
C ALA A 322 18.40 14.84 63.26
N VAL A 323 19.12 14.67 64.37
CA VAL A 323 20.40 15.30 64.68
C VAL A 323 21.48 14.84 63.69
N TYR A 324 21.94 15.75 62.85
CA TYR A 324 23.29 15.68 62.27
C TYR A 324 23.92 17.06 62.42
N SER A 325 25.02 17.09 63.16
CA SER A 325 25.86 18.26 63.37
C SER A 325 26.33 18.88 62.05
N GLU A 326 26.16 20.19 61.94
CA GLU A 326 26.78 21.01 60.91
C GLU A 326 28.30 21.03 61.07
N GLY A 327 29.04 20.82 59.99
CA GLY A 327 30.47 21.13 59.94
C GLY A 327 31.27 20.19 59.04
N ALA A 328 31.68 20.72 57.88
CA ALA A 328 32.60 20.15 56.90
C ALA A 328 32.02 19.07 55.96
N ARG A 329 31.89 19.43 54.67
CA ARG A 329 31.90 18.43 53.59
C ARG A 329 33.20 17.65 53.69
N PRO A 330 33.18 16.31 53.74
CA PRO A 330 34.41 15.54 53.77
C PRO A 330 35.21 15.83 52.49
N PRO A 331 36.52 16.08 52.61
CA PRO A 331 37.36 16.36 51.46
C PRO A 331 37.27 15.23 50.44
N LEU A 332 37.18 15.58 49.14
CA LEU A 332 37.15 14.64 48.02
C LEU A 332 38.29 13.63 48.17
N SER A 333 37.96 12.40 48.59
CA SER A 333 38.90 11.31 48.75
C SER A 333 38.90 10.43 47.50
N CYS A 334 40.08 10.14 47.00
CA CYS A 334 40.31 9.28 45.87
C CYS A 334 39.99 7.84 46.28
N TRP A 335 39.00 7.22 45.62
CA TRP A 335 38.65 5.81 45.90
C TRP A 335 39.73 4.79 45.49
N ARG A 336 40.78 5.19 44.74
CA ARG A 336 41.91 4.32 44.39
C ARG A 336 42.87 4.10 45.56
N CYS A 337 43.29 5.20 46.20
CA CYS A 337 44.34 5.19 47.23
C CYS A 337 43.88 5.70 48.60
N GLY A 338 42.64 6.20 48.71
CA GLY A 338 42.11 6.85 49.91
C GLY A 338 42.63 8.28 50.15
N GLY A 339 43.58 8.75 49.33
CA GLY A 339 44.17 10.09 49.47
C GLY A 339 43.17 11.21 49.16
N GLN A 340 43.24 12.31 49.91
CA GLN A 340 42.34 13.45 49.75
C GLN A 340 42.88 14.41 48.66
N GLY A 341 42.01 15.24 48.07
CA GLY A 341 42.39 16.36 47.21
C GLY A 341 42.56 16.06 45.71
N HIS A 342 42.33 14.83 45.26
CA HIS A 342 42.36 14.47 43.84
C HIS A 342 41.29 13.43 43.49
N ARG A 343 40.89 13.34 42.21
CA ARG A 343 39.95 12.32 41.74
C ARG A 343 40.70 11.07 41.28
N PHE A 344 39.99 9.93 41.19
CA PHE A 344 40.54 8.64 40.72
C PHE A 344 41.36 8.74 39.42
N ARG A 345 40.93 9.58 38.47
CA ARG A 345 41.61 9.75 37.17
C ARG A 345 42.96 10.46 37.27
N GLU A 346 43.18 11.19 38.36
CA GLU A 346 44.38 11.97 38.63
C GLU A 346 45.29 11.26 39.65
N CYS A 347 44.96 10.00 40.00
CA CYS A 347 45.69 9.23 41.00
C CYS A 347 46.95 8.60 40.40
N GLN A 348 48.12 9.05 40.84
CA GLN A 348 49.42 8.53 40.40
C GLN A 348 49.93 7.32 41.22
N ALA A 349 49.12 6.80 42.15
CA ALA A 349 49.51 5.67 43.00
C ALA A 349 49.65 4.38 42.18
N LYS A 350 50.87 3.83 42.09
CA LYS A 350 51.19 2.53 41.47
C LYS A 350 50.92 1.40 42.48
N GLY A 351 49.70 0.87 42.44
CA GLY A 351 49.28 -0.28 43.25
C GLY A 351 48.08 -0.99 42.61
N GLU A 352 47.94 -2.28 42.93
CA GLU A 352 46.88 -3.18 42.46
C GLU A 352 45.48 -2.59 42.73
N PHE A 353 44.57 -2.73 41.77
CA PHE A 353 43.24 -2.16 41.88
C PHE A 353 42.49 -2.83 43.04
N PRO A 354 42.01 -2.08 44.05
CA PRO A 354 41.16 -2.66 45.07
C PRO A 354 39.88 -3.15 44.39
N ILE A 355 39.65 -4.46 44.43
CA ILE A 355 38.40 -5.06 43.95
C ILE A 355 37.27 -4.51 44.81
N PHE A 356 36.17 -4.03 44.23
CA PHE A 356 34.99 -3.62 44.98
C PHE A 356 33.71 -3.93 44.21
N CYS A 357 32.60 -4.06 44.94
CA CYS A 357 31.31 -4.35 44.35
C CYS A 357 30.73 -3.08 43.72
N TRP A 358 30.39 -3.12 42.44
CA TRP A 358 29.86 -1.97 41.71
C TRP A 358 28.44 -1.57 42.17
N THR A 359 27.73 -2.48 42.83
CA THR A 359 26.35 -2.26 43.29
C THR A 359 26.29 -1.67 44.70
N CYS A 360 27.20 -2.07 45.61
CA CYS A 360 27.15 -1.67 47.02
C CYS A 360 28.41 -0.95 47.54
N GLY A 361 29.48 -0.89 46.76
CA GLY A 361 30.74 -0.22 47.12
C GLY A 361 31.64 -0.97 48.12
N LEU A 362 31.30 -2.22 48.49
CA LEU A 362 32.08 -3.01 49.44
C LEU A 362 33.43 -3.42 48.84
N LYS A 363 34.54 -3.13 49.54
CA LYS A 363 35.91 -3.47 49.11
C LYS A 363 36.21 -4.96 49.36
N GLY A 364 36.95 -5.59 48.46
CA GLY A 364 37.37 -6.99 48.50
C GLY A 364 36.42 -7.98 47.80
N THR A 365 35.31 -7.53 47.22
CA THR A 365 34.29 -8.43 46.65
C THR A 365 33.80 -7.93 45.30
N VAL A 366 33.71 -8.80 44.29
CA VAL A 366 33.10 -8.48 42.99
C VAL A 366 31.57 -8.60 43.05
N SER A 367 30.84 -7.87 42.20
CA SER A 367 29.38 -7.82 42.23
C SER A 367 28.69 -9.19 42.17
N GLN A 368 29.33 -10.19 41.55
CA GLN A 368 28.83 -11.56 41.46
C GLN A 368 28.86 -12.33 42.79
N ASN A 369 29.74 -11.97 43.72
CA ASN A 369 29.86 -12.60 45.05
C ASN A 369 29.36 -11.69 46.18
N CYS A 370 28.56 -10.68 45.84
CA CYS A 370 28.05 -9.72 46.80
C CYS A 370 26.80 -10.28 47.49
N ALA A 371 26.86 -10.48 48.81
CA ALA A 371 25.71 -10.95 49.62
C ALA A 371 24.50 -9.99 49.63
N ARG A 372 24.63 -8.79 49.05
CA ARG A 372 23.54 -7.80 48.87
C ARG A 372 22.96 -7.79 47.44
N PHE A 373 23.27 -8.80 46.60
CA PHE A 373 22.87 -8.82 45.19
C PHE A 373 21.46 -9.40 44.94
N GLU A 374 20.76 -9.94 45.94
CA GLU A 374 19.35 -10.26 45.79
C GLU A 374 18.49 -9.02 46.04
N ILE A 375 18.10 -8.37 44.95
CA ILE A 375 16.77 -7.83 44.61
C ILE A 375 16.98 -6.87 43.42
N GLN A 376 16.79 -7.40 42.21
CA GLN A 376 16.01 -6.78 41.13
C GLN A 376 15.84 -7.75 39.96
#